data_AF-A0A1I1MDW1-F1
#
_entry.id   AF-A0A1I1MDW1-F1
#
_cell.length_a   1.000
_cell.length_b   1.000
_cell.length_c   1.000
_cell.angle_alpha   90.00
_cell.angle_beta   90.00
_cell.angle_gamma   90.00
#
_symmetry.space_group_name_H-M   'P 1'
#
loop_
_entity.id
_entity.type
_entity.pdbx_description
1 polymer ?
#
loop_
_entity_poly.entity_id
_entity_poly.type
_entity_poly.pdbx_seq_one_letter_code
_entity_poly.pdbx_strand_id
1 'polypeptide(L)'
;MYGTSRRKNGLLVAVAAALAVGLAGCGDTPAGGLPGDGGPGGGDSPVSDGDGAGTDPGSGPGTGPGPEVTEPPDPAAFRRRAEQVAAEWPDVAPLAEFDPDIWRVQGVREAGPSDTELAVQVGHGSCDHGWGAQVHETDALVIVGNWTFQRDAEVVACDDMLHVVEMTVELAAPLGERTVVDAATGMDVRSGEFTGGY
;
A
#
# COMPACT_ATOMS: atom_id res chain seq x y z
N MET A 1 -49.88 25.88 -8.09
CA MET A 1 -50.91 25.06 -7.43
C MET A 1 -50.58 23.59 -7.68
N TYR A 2 -50.44 22.79 -6.61
CA TYR A 2 -50.24 21.33 -6.55
C TYR A 2 -48.97 20.75 -7.20
N GLY A 3 -48.17 19.87 -6.57
CA GLY A 3 -48.31 19.22 -5.27
C GLY A 3 -47.02 18.47 -4.90
N THR A 4 -46.72 18.50 -3.61
CA THR A 4 -45.67 17.77 -2.89
C THR A 4 -45.89 16.25 -2.90
N SER A 5 -44.80 15.48 -2.97
CA SER A 5 -44.79 14.12 -2.41
C SER A 5 -43.43 13.81 -1.78
N ARG A 6 -43.35 14.03 -0.47
CA ARG A 6 -42.37 13.39 0.43
C ARG A 6 -42.79 11.94 0.61
N ARG A 7 -41.88 10.99 0.42
CA ARG A 7 -41.96 9.70 1.11
C ARG A 7 -40.77 9.56 2.03
N LYS A 8 -41.10 9.50 3.32
CA LYS A 8 -40.24 9.06 4.42
C LYS A 8 -40.49 7.57 4.59
N ASN A 9 -39.49 6.74 4.35
CA ASN A 9 -39.39 5.40 4.93
C ASN A 9 -38.01 5.41 5.61
N GLY A 10 -37.84 5.15 6.90
CA GLY A 10 -38.59 4.23 7.74
C GLY A 10 -37.62 3.12 8.17
N LEU A 11 -36.76 3.49 9.12
CA LEU A 11 -35.93 2.69 10.02
C LEU A 11 -36.28 1.18 10.11
N LEU A 12 -35.29 0.30 9.94
CA LEU A 12 -35.23 -0.99 10.63
C LEU A 12 -33.77 -1.30 10.99
N VAL A 13 -33.46 -1.07 12.26
CA VAL A 13 -32.26 -1.53 12.96
C VAL A 13 -32.48 -3.00 13.33
N ALA A 14 -31.61 -3.89 12.87
CA ALA A 14 -31.52 -5.26 13.37
C ALA A 14 -30.18 -5.42 14.10
N VAL A 15 -30.22 -5.27 15.43
CA VAL A 15 -29.12 -5.66 16.32
C VAL A 15 -29.21 -7.17 16.49
N ALA A 16 -28.21 -7.90 16.01
CA ALA A 16 -27.98 -9.30 16.37
C ALA A 16 -26.74 -9.38 17.26
N ALA A 17 -26.96 -9.54 18.55
CA ALA A 17 -25.95 -9.89 19.54
C ALA A 17 -26.03 -11.40 19.81
N ALA A 18 -24.91 -12.10 19.62
CA ALA A 18 -24.61 -13.44 20.12
C ALA A 18 -23.20 -13.81 19.59
N LEU A 19 -22.29 -14.49 20.28
CA LEU A 19 -22.24 -15.14 21.58
C LEU A 19 -20.74 -15.36 21.84
N ALA A 20 -20.28 -15.09 23.06
CA ALA A 20 -18.93 -15.44 23.50
C ALA A 20 -18.76 -16.97 23.58
N VAL A 21 -17.71 -17.51 22.97
CA VAL A 21 -17.19 -18.84 23.29
C VAL A 21 -15.70 -18.69 23.60
N GLY A 22 -15.37 -18.81 24.89
CA GLY A 22 -14.02 -18.99 25.36
C GLY A 22 -13.61 -20.45 25.19
N LEU A 23 -12.42 -20.67 24.63
CA LEU A 23 -11.70 -21.94 24.75
C LEU A 23 -10.33 -21.63 25.35
N ALA A 24 -10.23 -21.88 26.66
CA ALA A 24 -8.97 -22.11 27.33
C ALA A 24 -8.47 -23.50 26.88
N GLY A 25 -7.27 -23.53 26.27
CA GLY A 25 -6.57 -24.76 25.93
C GLY A 25 -5.10 -24.62 26.32
N CYS A 26 -4.78 -25.00 27.55
CA CYS A 26 -3.41 -25.32 27.94
C CYS A 26 -3.03 -26.66 27.30
N GLY A 27 -1.88 -26.71 26.63
CA GLY A 27 -1.33 -27.95 26.07
C GLY A 27 0.18 -27.94 26.16
N ASP A 28 0.70 -28.55 27.24
CA ASP A 28 2.07 -29.00 27.40
C ASP A 28 2.59 -29.78 26.19
N THR A 29 3.84 -29.55 25.77
CA THR A 29 4.58 -30.48 24.92
C THR A 29 5.98 -30.71 25.49
N PRO A 30 6.42 -31.98 25.63
CA PRO A 30 7.61 -32.34 26.39
C PRO A 30 8.93 -32.19 25.63
N ALA A 31 9.99 -32.24 26.43
CA ALA A 31 11.40 -32.16 26.10
C ALA A 31 11.89 -33.18 25.04
N GLY A 32 12.89 -32.75 24.25
CA GLY A 32 13.80 -33.64 23.53
C GLY A 32 14.89 -32.88 22.78
N GLY A 33 16.15 -33.04 23.19
CA GLY A 33 17.32 -32.84 22.33
C GLY A 33 18.42 -31.87 22.82
N LEU A 34 19.38 -32.40 23.59
CA LEU A 34 20.79 -31.98 23.56
C LEU A 34 21.53 -32.80 22.46
N PRO A 35 22.81 -32.59 22.09
CA PRO A 35 23.80 -31.61 22.58
C PRO A 35 24.56 -30.85 21.45
N GLY A 36 25.30 -29.80 21.81
CA GLY A 36 26.31 -29.19 20.95
C GLY A 36 27.44 -28.64 21.82
N ASP A 37 28.53 -29.41 21.89
CA ASP A 37 29.71 -29.19 22.72
C ASP A 37 30.40 -27.85 22.46
N GLY A 38 30.65 -27.11 23.54
CA GLY A 38 31.54 -25.95 23.56
C GLY A 38 33.01 -26.40 23.60
N GLY A 39 33.78 -26.01 22.58
CA GLY A 39 35.24 -26.07 22.57
C GLY A 39 35.86 -24.71 22.95
N PRO A 40 36.98 -24.68 23.70
CA PRO A 40 37.52 -23.47 24.31
C PRO A 40 38.46 -22.69 23.38
N GLY A 41 38.65 -21.42 23.72
CA GLY A 41 39.53 -20.48 23.04
C GLY A 41 41.02 -20.85 23.08
N GLY A 42 41.74 -20.28 22.12
CA GLY A 42 43.20 -20.21 22.01
C GLY A 42 43.55 -18.98 21.20
N GLY A 43 44.44 -18.14 21.73
CA GLY A 43 44.73 -16.79 21.26
C GLY A 43 45.81 -16.69 20.18
N ASP A 44 46.22 -15.43 20.02
CA ASP A 44 47.48 -14.93 19.48
C ASP A 44 47.63 -14.78 17.94
N SER A 45 47.46 -13.52 17.51
CA SER A 45 48.21 -12.88 16.40
C SER A 45 49.74 -12.94 16.69
N PRO A 46 50.69 -12.77 15.72
CA PRO A 46 50.68 -11.70 14.71
C PRO A 46 51.46 -11.92 13.37
N VAL A 47 51.48 -10.84 12.55
CA VAL A 47 52.37 -10.46 11.41
C VAL A 47 52.28 -11.30 10.11
N SER A 48 52.45 -10.78 8.87
CA SER A 48 53.00 -9.51 8.38
C SER A 48 52.50 -9.18 6.97
N ASP A 49 52.53 -7.87 6.69
CA ASP A 49 52.68 -7.10 5.45
C ASP A 49 52.64 -7.79 4.08
N GLY A 50 51.77 -7.26 3.21
CA GLY A 50 51.76 -7.48 1.78
C GLY A 50 51.11 -6.31 1.06
N ASP A 51 51.91 -5.28 0.78
CA ASP A 51 51.58 -4.14 -0.07
C ASP A 51 51.13 -4.60 -1.46
N GLY A 52 49.86 -4.35 -1.78
CA GLY A 52 49.27 -4.59 -3.09
C GLY A 52 48.36 -3.44 -3.46
N ALA A 53 48.96 -2.33 -3.90
CA ALA A 53 48.26 -1.19 -4.44
C ALA A 53 47.45 -1.59 -5.69
N GLY A 54 46.12 -1.68 -5.51
CA GLY A 54 45.14 -1.66 -6.57
C GLY A 54 44.09 -0.63 -6.21
N THR A 55 44.29 0.61 -6.63
CA THR A 55 43.28 1.67 -6.58
C THR A 55 42.15 1.31 -7.52
N ASP A 56 41.10 0.67 -7.00
CA ASP A 56 39.82 0.59 -7.68
C ASP A 56 39.00 1.84 -7.29
N PRO A 57 38.70 2.75 -8.22
CA PRO A 57 37.98 3.97 -7.91
C PRO A 57 36.52 3.64 -7.64
N GLY A 58 36.15 3.61 -6.36
CA GLY A 58 34.85 4.07 -5.87
C GLY A 58 33.61 3.59 -6.63
N SER A 59 33.23 2.33 -6.44
CA SER A 59 31.81 1.97 -6.44
C SER A 59 31.16 2.54 -5.18
N GLY A 60 30.95 3.86 -5.16
CA GLY A 60 29.99 4.45 -4.23
C GLY A 60 28.59 3.92 -4.55
N PRO A 61 27.65 3.89 -3.58
CA PRO A 61 26.26 3.61 -3.88
C PRO A 61 25.81 4.63 -4.93
N GLY A 62 25.53 4.15 -6.13
CA GLY A 62 25.11 4.98 -7.23
C GLY A 62 23.86 5.75 -6.82
N THR A 63 24.03 7.05 -6.57
CA THR A 63 22.95 8.02 -6.69
C THR A 63 22.64 8.12 -8.19
N GLY A 64 22.04 7.06 -8.74
CA GLY A 64 21.33 7.19 -10.00
C GLY A 64 20.26 8.27 -9.84
N PRO A 65 19.88 8.97 -10.91
CA PRO A 65 18.71 9.83 -10.84
C PRO A 65 17.57 8.98 -10.26
N GLY A 66 16.98 9.45 -9.16
CA GLY A 66 15.75 8.86 -8.65
C GLY A 66 14.73 8.80 -9.79
N PRO A 67 13.77 7.86 -9.73
CA PRO A 67 12.78 7.75 -10.78
C PRO A 67 12.18 9.12 -11.06
N GLU A 68 12.22 9.52 -12.33
CA GLU A 68 11.58 10.75 -12.79
C GLU A 68 10.09 10.54 -12.58
N VAL A 69 9.57 11.07 -11.46
CA VAL A 69 8.13 11.18 -11.23
C VAL A 69 7.62 12.10 -12.31
N THR A 70 7.11 11.47 -13.35
CA THR A 70 6.45 12.12 -14.47
C THR A 70 5.07 12.57 -13.99
N GLU A 71 4.56 13.64 -14.59
CA GLU A 71 3.26 14.19 -14.20
C GLU A 71 2.18 13.10 -14.27
N PRO A 72 1.30 12.97 -13.27
CA PRO A 72 0.23 11.99 -13.31
C PRO A 72 -0.59 12.12 -14.60
N PRO A 73 -1.17 11.01 -15.10
CA PRO A 73 -2.10 11.06 -16.21
C PRO A 73 -3.36 11.87 -15.83
N ASP A 74 -4.35 11.97 -16.72
CA ASP A 74 -5.50 12.88 -16.57
C ASP A 74 -6.08 12.87 -15.14
N PRO A 75 -5.84 13.91 -14.33
CA PRO A 75 -6.27 13.93 -12.93
C PRO A 75 -7.80 13.94 -12.79
N ALA A 76 -8.54 14.18 -13.88
CA ALA A 76 -9.98 14.10 -13.89
C ALA A 76 -10.50 12.65 -13.81
N ALA A 77 -9.77 11.65 -14.31
CA ALA A 77 -10.18 10.24 -14.22
C ALA A 77 -10.23 9.78 -12.76
N PHE A 78 -9.11 9.90 -12.06
CA PHE A 78 -9.01 9.61 -10.64
C PHE A 78 -10.05 10.40 -9.83
N ARG A 79 -10.20 11.71 -10.07
CA ARG A 79 -11.15 12.54 -9.34
C ARG A 79 -12.60 12.04 -9.49
N ARG A 80 -13.05 11.76 -10.71
CA ARG A 80 -14.42 11.24 -10.95
C ARG A 80 -14.66 9.93 -10.20
N ARG A 81 -13.68 9.03 -10.21
CA ARG A 81 -13.79 7.76 -9.49
C ARG A 81 -13.78 7.95 -7.98
N ALA A 82 -12.90 8.80 -7.46
CA ALA A 82 -12.86 9.09 -6.04
C ALA A 82 -14.18 9.73 -5.55
N GLU A 83 -14.77 10.63 -6.33
CA GLU A 83 -16.10 11.20 -6.04
C GLU A 83 -17.20 10.12 -6.03
N GLN A 84 -17.14 9.14 -6.94
CA GLN A 84 -18.06 7.99 -6.91
C GLN A 84 -17.86 7.14 -5.64
N VAL A 85 -16.62 6.79 -5.32
CA VAL A 85 -16.30 6.04 -4.09
C VAL A 85 -16.81 6.78 -2.87
N ALA A 86 -16.56 8.08 -2.76
CA ALA A 86 -17.06 8.91 -1.66
C ALA A 86 -18.60 8.91 -1.54
N ALA A 87 -19.33 8.81 -2.65
CA ALA A 87 -20.78 8.81 -2.65
C ALA A 87 -21.40 7.44 -2.32
N GLU A 88 -20.71 6.34 -2.63
CA GLU A 88 -21.25 4.98 -2.59
C GLU A 88 -20.65 4.09 -1.49
N TRP A 89 -19.55 4.51 -0.86
CA TRP A 89 -18.88 3.73 0.18
C TRP A 89 -19.80 3.46 1.39
N PRO A 90 -19.80 2.23 1.95
CA PRO A 90 -18.88 1.12 1.71
C PRO A 90 -19.28 0.14 0.58
N ASP A 91 -20.37 0.41 -0.14
CA ASP A 91 -20.98 -0.54 -1.08
C ASP A 91 -20.66 -0.24 -2.56
N VAL A 92 -19.50 0.38 -2.83
CA VAL A 92 -19.07 0.71 -4.20
C VAL A 92 -18.54 -0.53 -4.91
N ALA A 93 -18.94 -0.73 -6.16
CA ALA A 93 -18.41 -1.83 -6.97
C ALA A 93 -16.95 -1.54 -7.39
N PRO A 94 -16.07 -2.55 -7.38
CA PRO A 94 -14.70 -2.41 -7.89
C PRO A 94 -14.70 -2.10 -9.40
N LEU A 95 -13.60 -1.51 -9.88
CA LEU A 95 -13.38 -1.37 -11.33
C LEU A 95 -13.39 -2.76 -11.99
N ALA A 96 -14.13 -2.87 -13.10
CA ALA A 96 -14.31 -4.14 -13.80
C ALA A 96 -13.08 -4.55 -14.63
N GLU A 97 -12.28 -3.56 -15.05
CA GLU A 97 -11.12 -3.73 -15.91
C GLU A 97 -9.95 -2.92 -15.36
N PHE A 98 -8.74 -3.27 -15.79
CA PHE A 98 -7.54 -2.49 -15.48
C PHE A 98 -7.65 -1.10 -16.12
N ASP A 99 -7.38 -0.07 -15.31
CA ASP A 99 -7.31 1.32 -15.73
C ASP A 99 -5.93 1.87 -15.30
N PRO A 100 -5.06 2.28 -16.25
CA PRO A 100 -3.72 2.79 -15.92
C PRO A 100 -3.77 4.11 -15.12
N ASP A 101 -4.86 4.85 -15.20
CA ASP A 101 -5.03 6.10 -14.45
C ASP A 101 -5.50 5.84 -13.01
N ILE A 102 -6.04 4.65 -12.75
CA ILE A 102 -6.67 4.24 -11.49
C ILE A 102 -6.46 2.75 -11.24
N TRP A 103 -5.31 2.43 -10.66
CA TRP A 103 -4.98 1.08 -10.26
C TRP A 103 -5.01 0.90 -8.75
N ARG A 104 -5.13 -0.37 -8.34
CA ARG A 104 -5.13 -0.79 -6.95
C ARG A 104 -3.78 -0.47 -6.30
N VAL A 105 -3.81 0.13 -5.11
CA VAL A 105 -2.62 0.28 -4.27
C VAL A 105 -2.25 -1.06 -3.62
N GLN A 106 -0.98 -1.28 -3.32
CA GLN A 106 -0.52 -2.51 -2.67
C GLN A 106 -0.69 -2.47 -1.16
N GLY A 107 -0.94 -1.27 -0.61
CA GLY A 107 -1.17 -1.03 0.79
C GLY A 107 -0.85 0.41 1.16
N VAL A 108 -0.95 0.69 2.45
CA VAL A 108 -0.45 1.94 3.05
C VAL A 108 0.31 1.58 4.32
N ARG A 109 1.35 2.34 4.64
CA ARG A 109 1.97 2.22 5.95
C ARG A 109 1.04 2.74 7.03
N GLU A 110 1.30 2.29 8.26
CA GLU A 110 0.62 2.82 9.43
C GLU A 110 0.90 4.32 9.54
N ALA A 111 -0.17 5.09 9.74
CA ALA A 111 -0.15 6.52 9.97
C ALA A 111 -1.10 6.83 11.12
N GLY A 112 -0.64 7.66 12.05
CA GLY A 112 -1.39 8.10 13.21
C GLY A 112 -2.44 9.16 12.89
N PRO A 113 -3.39 9.42 13.80
CA PRO A 113 -4.47 10.38 13.58
C PRO A 113 -4.00 11.83 13.44
N SER A 114 -2.79 12.16 13.92
CA SER A 114 -2.19 13.49 13.77
C SER A 114 -1.43 13.69 12.47
N ASP A 115 -1.20 12.63 11.70
CA ASP A 115 -0.29 12.68 10.56
C ASP A 115 -0.95 13.38 9.37
N THR A 116 -0.17 14.18 8.66
CA THR A 116 -0.57 14.90 7.44
C THR A 116 0.13 14.34 6.20
N GLU A 117 0.79 13.20 6.35
CA GLU A 117 1.47 12.47 5.29
C GLU A 117 1.01 11.01 5.35
N LEU A 118 0.87 10.39 4.19
CA LEU A 118 0.54 8.98 4.08
C LEU A 118 1.50 8.31 3.10
N ALA A 119 2.24 7.30 3.55
CA ALA A 119 3.07 6.49 2.68
C ALA A 119 2.23 5.38 2.04
N VAL A 120 1.97 5.53 0.74
CA VAL A 120 1.18 4.62 -0.09
C VAL A 120 2.13 3.67 -0.83
N GLN A 121 1.85 2.38 -0.77
CA GLN A 121 2.60 1.38 -1.53
C GLN A 121 1.97 1.26 -2.92
N VAL A 122 2.70 1.65 -3.95
CA VAL A 122 2.24 1.63 -5.34
C VAL A 122 2.96 0.55 -6.12
N GLY A 123 2.22 -0.14 -6.99
CA GLY A 123 2.73 -1.17 -7.87
C GLY A 123 3.08 -0.58 -9.23
N HIS A 124 4.17 -1.01 -9.85
CA HIS A 124 4.47 -0.70 -11.25
C HIS A 124 5.19 -1.88 -11.91
N GLY A 125 5.03 -2.01 -13.22
CA GLY A 125 5.77 -2.96 -14.04
C GLY A 125 7.20 -2.49 -14.31
N SER A 126 8.08 -3.42 -14.69
CA SER A 126 9.46 -3.11 -15.11
C SER A 126 9.53 -2.17 -16.33
N CYS A 127 8.45 -2.10 -17.10
CA CYS A 127 8.34 -1.30 -18.33
C CYS A 127 7.58 0.01 -18.16
N ASP A 128 7.03 0.25 -16.98
CA ASP A 128 6.34 1.50 -16.70
C ASP A 128 7.38 2.63 -16.69
N HIS A 129 7.05 3.71 -17.40
CA HIS A 129 7.92 4.88 -17.53
C HIS A 129 7.57 5.96 -16.51
N GLY A 130 6.43 5.81 -15.84
CA GLY A 130 6.02 6.63 -14.72
C GLY A 130 4.97 5.91 -13.91
N TRP A 131 4.97 6.22 -12.62
CA TRP A 131 4.01 5.70 -11.66
C TRP A 131 3.90 6.66 -10.48
N GLY A 132 2.82 6.55 -9.72
CA GLY A 132 2.67 7.37 -8.53
C GLY A 132 1.39 7.11 -7.76
N ALA A 133 1.26 7.82 -6.64
CA ALA A 133 0.07 7.82 -5.82
C ALA A 133 -0.77 9.07 -6.08
N GLN A 134 -2.09 8.92 -5.98
CA GLN A 134 -3.07 10.01 -6.01
C GLN A 134 -3.92 9.95 -4.75
N VAL A 135 -4.39 11.11 -4.28
CA VAL A 135 -5.21 11.24 -3.08
C VAL A 135 -6.40 12.17 -3.31
N HIS A 136 -7.55 11.79 -2.75
CA HIS A 136 -8.75 12.61 -2.66
C HIS A 136 -9.30 12.55 -1.24
N GLU A 137 -9.52 13.70 -0.63
CA GLU A 137 -9.95 13.80 0.76
C GLU A 137 -11.40 14.26 0.89
N THR A 138 -12.10 13.63 1.81
CA THR A 138 -13.40 14.05 2.32
C THR A 138 -13.34 14.15 3.84
N ASP A 139 -14.44 14.58 4.48
CA ASP A 139 -14.52 14.63 5.94
C ASP A 139 -14.41 13.24 6.61
N ALA A 140 -14.75 12.17 5.89
CA ALA A 140 -14.80 10.81 6.42
C ALA A 140 -13.77 9.85 5.81
N LEU A 141 -13.28 10.14 4.61
CA LEU A 141 -12.45 9.23 3.81
C LEU A 141 -11.21 9.93 3.29
N VAL A 142 -10.11 9.16 3.23
CA VAL A 142 -8.93 9.45 2.41
C VAL A 142 -8.87 8.39 1.32
N ILE A 143 -9.21 8.78 0.09
CA ILE A 143 -9.28 7.86 -1.04
C ILE A 143 -7.95 7.92 -1.78
N VAL A 144 -7.27 6.78 -1.90
CA VAL A 144 -5.95 6.66 -2.53
C VAL A 144 -6.03 5.82 -3.78
N GLY A 145 -5.21 6.14 -4.78
CA GLY A 145 -5.09 5.34 -6.00
C GLY A 145 -3.66 5.30 -6.48
N ASN A 146 -3.33 4.25 -7.22
CA ASN A 146 -2.09 4.14 -7.98
C ASN A 146 -2.35 4.54 -9.44
N TRP A 147 -1.36 5.09 -10.13
CA TRP A 147 -1.37 5.24 -11.59
C TRP A 147 -0.05 4.76 -12.15
N THR A 148 -0.07 4.28 -13.39
CA THR A 148 1.14 3.95 -14.16
C THR A 148 0.95 4.37 -15.61
N PHE A 149 2.04 4.61 -16.34
CA PHE A 149 1.97 4.69 -17.80
C PHE A 149 3.17 4.02 -18.46
N GLN A 150 2.93 3.57 -19.67
CA GLN A 150 3.93 3.06 -20.60
C GLN A 150 3.95 3.97 -21.81
N ARG A 151 5.14 4.25 -22.36
CA ARG A 151 5.23 4.95 -23.66
C ARG A 151 4.99 3.94 -24.77
N ASP A 152 3.98 4.18 -25.60
CA ASP A 152 3.76 3.38 -26.81
C ASP A 152 4.89 3.63 -27.82
N ALA A 153 5.89 2.75 -27.86
CA ALA A 153 6.77 2.44 -29.02
C ALA A 153 8.06 1.69 -28.63
N GLU A 154 8.45 1.62 -27.35
CA GLU A 154 9.85 1.33 -27.01
C GLU A 154 10.10 -0.05 -26.37
N VAL A 155 9.06 -0.80 -26.03
CA VAL A 155 9.24 -2.07 -25.29
C VAL A 155 8.72 -3.27 -26.08
N VAL A 156 9.68 -4.06 -26.59
CA VAL A 156 9.41 -5.26 -27.40
C VAL A 156 9.22 -6.51 -26.52
N ALA A 157 9.68 -6.46 -25.26
CA ALA A 157 9.50 -7.50 -24.26
C ALA A 157 9.48 -6.89 -22.85
N CYS A 158 8.41 -7.14 -22.12
CA CYS A 158 8.25 -6.82 -20.70
C CYS A 158 8.13 -8.12 -19.92
N ASP A 159 8.81 -8.22 -18.78
CA ASP A 159 8.50 -9.27 -17.83
C ASP A 159 7.23 -8.90 -17.04
N ASP A 160 6.49 -9.91 -16.60
CA ASP A 160 5.28 -9.73 -15.79
C ASP A 160 5.64 -9.53 -14.31
N MET A 161 6.68 -8.74 -14.04
CA MET A 161 7.17 -8.46 -12.68
C MET A 161 6.52 -7.21 -12.09
N LEU A 162 5.87 -7.37 -10.94
CA LEU A 162 5.35 -6.28 -10.13
C LEU A 162 6.43 -5.77 -9.17
N HIS A 163 6.86 -4.53 -9.36
CA HIS A 163 7.65 -3.80 -8.39
C HIS A 163 6.72 -3.01 -7.47
N VAL A 164 7.02 -2.99 -6.17
CA VAL A 164 6.27 -2.21 -5.19
C VAL A 164 7.20 -1.19 -4.56
N VAL A 165 6.81 0.08 -4.62
CA VAL A 165 7.56 1.19 -4.04
C VAL A 165 6.65 2.03 -3.14
N GLU A 166 7.26 2.82 -2.27
CA GLU A 166 6.54 3.74 -1.39
C GLU A 166 6.53 5.14 -1.96
N MET A 167 5.33 5.73 -2.00
CA MET A 167 5.09 7.12 -2.41
C MET A 167 4.42 7.85 -1.26
N THR A 168 4.99 8.96 -0.82
CA THR A 168 4.37 9.83 0.18
C THR A 168 3.39 10.77 -0.51
N VAL A 169 2.14 10.80 -0.04
CA VAL A 169 1.17 11.84 -0.40
C VAL A 169 0.94 12.77 0.79
N GLU A 170 0.82 14.06 0.50
CA GLU A 170 0.44 15.08 1.49
C GLU A 170 -1.09 15.11 1.63
N LEU A 171 -1.56 15.25 2.87
CA LEU A 171 -2.96 15.43 3.22
C LEU A 171 -3.21 16.90 3.58
N ALA A 172 -4.32 17.45 3.11
CA ALA A 172 -4.76 18.81 3.42
C ALA A 172 -5.15 18.98 4.90
N ALA A 173 -5.48 17.88 5.59
CA ALA A 173 -5.76 17.86 7.02
C ALA A 173 -5.16 16.61 7.69
N PRO A 174 -4.97 16.60 9.03
CA PRO A 174 -4.54 15.40 9.76
C PRO A 174 -5.47 14.22 9.50
N LEU A 175 -4.92 13.01 9.36
CA LEU A 175 -5.68 11.80 9.02
C LEU A 175 -6.92 11.60 9.90
N GLY A 176 -6.80 11.86 11.20
CA GLY A 176 -7.89 11.76 12.16
C GLY A 176 -8.47 10.34 12.24
N GLU A 177 -9.80 10.26 12.23
CA GLU A 177 -10.55 8.99 12.23
C GLU A 177 -10.95 8.55 10.82
N ARG A 178 -10.45 9.23 9.78
CA ARG A 178 -10.86 8.96 8.39
C ARG A 178 -10.39 7.59 7.94
N THR A 179 -11.26 6.88 7.24
CA THR A 179 -10.92 5.59 6.64
C THR A 179 -10.09 5.82 5.38
N VAL A 180 -9.02 5.03 5.21
CA VAL A 180 -8.23 5.06 3.98
C VAL A 180 -8.81 4.01 3.03
N VAL A 181 -9.22 4.43 1.83
CA VAL A 181 -9.95 3.59 0.87
C VAL A 181 -9.22 3.55 -0.46
N ASP A 182 -9.10 2.36 -1.05
CA ASP A 182 -8.55 2.21 -2.41
C ASP A 182 -9.58 2.65 -3.46
N ALA A 183 -9.18 3.53 -4.37
CA ALA A 183 -10.06 4.08 -5.40
C ALA A 183 -10.51 3.04 -6.43
N ALA A 184 -9.69 2.02 -6.69
CA ALA A 184 -10.02 0.99 -7.66
C ALA A 184 -11.05 0.01 -7.10
N THR A 185 -10.88 -0.45 -5.86
CA THR A 185 -11.72 -1.50 -5.25
C THR A 185 -12.83 -0.96 -4.35
N GLY A 186 -12.68 0.24 -3.79
CA GLY A 186 -13.57 0.76 -2.75
C GLY A 186 -13.36 0.19 -1.36
N MET A 187 -12.35 -0.66 -1.18
CA MET A 187 -12.10 -1.35 0.07
C MET A 187 -11.27 -0.49 1.03
N ASP A 188 -11.47 -0.68 2.33
CA ASP A 188 -10.55 -0.16 3.35
C ASP A 188 -9.18 -0.85 3.21
N VAL A 189 -8.14 -0.08 2.89
CA VAL A 189 -6.79 -0.59 2.64
C VAL A 189 -6.12 -1.18 3.88
N ARG A 190 -6.65 -0.89 5.07
CA ARG A 190 -6.16 -1.41 6.35
C ARG A 190 -6.97 -2.61 6.84
N SER A 191 -8.02 -3.00 6.11
CA SER A 191 -8.79 -4.18 6.42
C SER A 191 -8.01 -5.46 6.10
N GLY A 192 -8.23 -6.52 6.88
CA GLY A 192 -7.65 -7.83 6.60
C GLY A 192 -8.11 -8.43 5.25
N GLU A 193 -9.27 -8.00 4.76
CA GLU A 193 -9.79 -8.40 3.44
C GLU A 193 -8.92 -7.83 2.31
N PHE A 194 -8.46 -6.59 2.45
CA PHE A 194 -7.58 -5.97 1.47
C PHE A 194 -6.20 -6.63 1.44
N THR A 195 -5.60 -6.87 2.61
CA THR A 195 -4.24 -7.41 2.71
C THR A 195 -4.14 -8.91 2.42
N GLY A 196 -5.25 -9.65 2.50
CA GLY A 196 -5.29 -11.11 2.33
C GLY A 196 -5.43 -11.61 0.90
N GLY A 197 -5.46 -10.72 -0.09
CA GLY A 197 -5.66 -11.06 -1.50
C GLY A 197 -4.42 -11.52 -2.28
N TYR A 198 -3.30 -11.79 -1.61
CA TYR A 198 -2.05 -12.29 -2.21
C TYR A 198 -1.55 -13.55 -1.52
#